data_AF-A0A1G0FDV1-F1
#
_entry.id   AF-A0A1G0FDV1-F1
#
_cell.length_a   1.000
_cell.length_b   1.000
_cell.length_c   1.000
_cell.angle_alpha   90.00
_cell.angle_beta   90.00
_cell.angle_gamma   90.00
#
_symmetry.space_group_name_H-M   'P 1'
#
loop_
_entity.id
_entity.type
_entity.pdbx_description
1 polymer ?
#
loop_
_entity_poly.entity_id
_entity_poly.type
_entity_poly.pdbx_seq_one_letter_code
_entity_poly.pdbx_strand_id
1 'polypeptide(L)'
;MRKNKIIRFFFNKLYRLRLPPMVQYWKDGDSARAKLTTAKDGSYIMKIEGEKYPLYGFPRGPVLFGVLARLKHLAKNLVLNESWKLLEEGKTNEEMMGYLKNVALPVVLAEIEKNKYDFFPPERMCPAVRELWRALTVVEQEVKPQDQFRTLKQGITFLLQEDDAYRFRLQLLLPYLNPKHFWRKLYYFIKRKKYSLREEAKFLFAFADGMEITPDMKGRMKLIERILMAVLEDKEFSPIIDSLLRELNYKKIKMSKSDTYYARGKYLKVDYANYDY
;
A
#
# COMPACT_ATOMS: atom_id res chain seq x y z
N MET A 1 0.35 26.83 -9.79
CA MET A 1 0.31 27.30 -8.38
C MET A 1 -1.04 27.83 -7.86
N ARG A 2 -1.92 28.46 -8.65
CA ARG A 2 -3.19 29.04 -8.12
C ARG A 2 -4.32 28.04 -7.79
N LYS A 3 -4.49 26.93 -8.54
CA LYS A 3 -5.56 25.93 -8.30
C LYS A 3 -5.46 25.21 -6.94
N ASN A 4 -4.25 24.98 -6.44
CA ASN A 4 -4.03 24.30 -5.16
C ASN A 4 -4.46 25.16 -3.96
N LYS A 5 -4.52 26.50 -4.09
CA LYS A 5 -4.96 27.39 -3.00
C LYS A 5 -6.47 27.33 -2.76
N ILE A 6 -7.28 27.25 -3.83
CA ILE A 6 -8.75 27.23 -3.73
C ILE A 6 -9.25 25.91 -3.14
N ILE A 7 -8.73 24.78 -3.65
CA ILE A 7 -9.06 23.45 -3.13
C ILE A 7 -8.66 23.36 -1.64
N ARG A 8 -7.46 23.83 -1.31
CA ARG A 8 -6.98 23.86 0.08
C ARG A 8 -7.83 24.76 0.98
N PHE A 9 -8.30 25.91 0.48
CA PHE A 9 -9.21 26.79 1.22
C PHE A 9 -10.55 26.12 1.51
N PHE A 10 -11.17 25.47 0.52
CA PHE A 10 -12.44 24.75 0.70
C PHE A 10 -12.32 23.56 1.65
N PHE A 11 -11.28 22.73 1.49
CA PHE A 11 -11.03 21.63 2.42
C PHE A 11 -10.73 22.13 3.83
N ASN A 12 -9.90 23.17 3.99
CA ASN A 12 -9.62 23.75 5.31
C ASN A 12 -10.89 24.33 5.96
N LYS A 13 -11.78 24.98 5.20
CA LYS A 13 -13.03 25.54 5.74
C LYS A 13 -14.01 24.43 6.11
N LEU A 14 -14.15 23.41 5.27
CA LEU A 14 -15.02 22.26 5.52
C LEU A 14 -14.56 21.44 6.75
N TYR A 15 -13.26 21.15 6.84
CA TYR A 15 -12.69 20.40 7.97
C TYR A 15 -12.62 21.21 9.27
N ARG A 16 -12.59 22.54 9.20
CA ARG A 16 -12.79 23.40 10.39
C ARG A 16 -14.22 23.38 10.92
N LEU A 17 -15.23 23.25 10.05
CA LEU A 17 -16.64 23.21 10.45
C LEU A 17 -17.09 21.84 10.98
N ARG A 18 -16.49 20.76 10.47
CA ARG A 18 -16.68 19.40 11.00
C ARG A 18 -15.33 18.71 11.06
N LEU A 19 -14.70 18.79 12.24
CA LEU A 19 -13.49 18.03 12.49
C LEU A 19 -13.81 16.55 12.27
N PRO A 20 -13.08 15.90 11.36
CA PRO A 20 -13.26 14.49 11.11
C PRO A 20 -12.84 13.71 12.35
N PRO A 21 -13.52 12.59 12.66
CA PRO A 21 -13.11 11.76 13.77
C PRO A 21 -11.66 11.29 13.52
N MET A 22 -10.82 11.39 14.54
CA MET A 22 -9.42 10.92 14.53
C MET A 22 -9.19 9.94 15.67
N VAL A 23 -8.18 9.09 15.53
CA VAL A 23 -7.74 8.19 16.60
C VAL A 23 -7.29 8.99 17.81
N GLN A 24 -7.57 8.47 18.99
CA GLN A 24 -7.41 9.14 20.29
C GLN A 24 -6.55 8.36 21.28
N TYR A 25 -6.21 7.10 21.01
CA TYR A 25 -5.55 6.19 21.94
C TYR A 25 -4.21 6.70 22.46
N TRP A 26 -3.55 7.59 21.73
CA TRP A 26 -2.28 8.22 22.09
C TRP A 26 -2.46 9.41 23.05
N LYS A 27 -3.68 9.89 23.26
CA LYS A 27 -3.98 11.00 24.19
C LYS A 27 -4.03 10.56 25.64
N ASP A 28 -4.41 9.30 25.87
CA ASP A 28 -4.67 8.76 27.20
C ASP A 28 -3.45 8.03 27.78
N GLY A 29 -2.37 7.88 27.01
CA GLY A 29 -1.09 7.33 27.45
C GLY A 29 -0.20 6.80 26.32
N ASP A 30 0.99 6.31 26.68
CA ASP A 30 1.97 5.73 25.73
C ASP A 30 1.52 4.40 25.10
N SER A 31 0.52 3.74 25.72
CA SER A 31 -0.02 2.48 25.23
C SER A 31 -1.52 2.39 25.46
N ALA A 32 -2.20 1.69 24.56
CA ALA A 32 -3.62 1.42 24.66
C ALA A 32 -3.87 -0.09 24.61
N ARG A 33 -4.83 -0.56 25.41
CA ARG A 33 -5.21 -1.97 25.41
C ARG A 33 -5.93 -2.30 24.11
N ALA A 34 -5.61 -3.46 23.56
CA ALA A 34 -6.22 -3.96 22.35
C ALA A 34 -6.70 -5.40 22.53
N LYS A 35 -7.91 -5.68 22.03
CA LYS A 35 -8.47 -7.04 21.99
C LYS A 35 -8.65 -7.48 20.54
N LEU A 36 -8.04 -8.60 20.19
CA LEU A 36 -8.25 -9.26 18.91
C LEU A 36 -9.61 -9.98 18.91
N THR A 37 -10.37 -9.82 17.83
CA THR A 37 -11.64 -10.51 17.61
C THR A 37 -11.85 -10.78 16.13
N THR A 38 -12.86 -11.56 15.78
CA THR A 38 -13.24 -11.84 14.39
C THR A 38 -14.45 -10.98 14.00
N ALA A 39 -14.39 -10.40 12.81
CA ALA A 39 -15.51 -9.69 12.20
C ALA A 39 -16.51 -10.68 11.56
N LYS A 40 -17.72 -10.21 11.21
CA LYS A 40 -18.76 -11.05 10.61
C LYS A 40 -18.35 -11.70 9.28
N ASP A 41 -17.40 -11.11 8.58
CA ASP A 41 -16.85 -11.58 7.30
C ASP A 41 -15.64 -12.52 7.46
N GLY A 42 -15.35 -12.96 8.69
CA GLY A 42 -14.22 -13.83 9.03
C GLY A 42 -12.88 -13.10 9.24
N SER A 43 -12.79 -11.81 8.87
CA SER A 43 -11.57 -11.02 9.01
C SER A 43 -11.15 -10.87 10.47
N TYR A 44 -9.86 -10.82 10.74
CA TYR A 44 -9.38 -10.38 12.04
C TYR A 44 -9.48 -8.86 12.19
N ILE A 45 -9.98 -8.44 13.35
CA ILE A 45 -10.10 -7.05 13.74
C ILE A 45 -9.61 -6.84 15.17
N MET A 46 -9.03 -5.68 15.40
CA MET A 46 -8.55 -5.23 16.69
C MET A 46 -9.49 -4.16 17.24
N LYS A 47 -10.03 -4.39 18.43
CA LYS A 47 -10.74 -3.38 19.21
C LYS A 47 -9.74 -2.73 20.15
N ILE A 48 -9.43 -1.45 19.91
CA ILE A 48 -8.54 -0.66 20.75
C ILE A 48 -9.41 0.11 21.74
N GLU A 49 -9.05 0.07 23.02
CA GLU A 49 -9.74 0.84 24.07
C GLU A 49 -9.70 2.34 23.75
N GLY A 50 -10.82 3.03 23.96
CA GLY A 50 -10.96 4.46 23.61
C GLY A 50 -11.24 4.75 22.12
N GLU A 51 -11.11 3.77 21.22
CA GLU A 51 -11.28 4.00 19.78
C GLU A 51 -12.70 3.75 19.28
N LYS A 52 -13.15 4.62 18.36
CA LYS A 52 -14.52 4.57 17.81
C LYS A 52 -14.77 3.37 16.90
N TYR A 53 -13.77 2.94 16.15
CA TYR A 53 -13.90 1.90 15.14
C TYR A 53 -12.88 0.78 15.35
N PRO A 54 -13.23 -0.49 15.08
CA PRO A 54 -12.26 -1.57 15.12
C PRO A 54 -11.30 -1.48 13.92
N LEU A 55 -10.00 -1.67 14.15
CA LEU A 55 -8.98 -1.68 13.10
C LEU A 55 -8.86 -3.07 12.48
N TYR A 56 -8.83 -3.18 11.15
CA TYR A 56 -8.52 -4.44 10.49
C TYR A 56 -7.04 -4.83 10.64
N GLY A 57 -6.81 -6.09 10.96
CA GLY A 57 -5.48 -6.65 11.22
C GLY A 57 -5.25 -6.94 12.69
N PHE A 58 -3.98 -6.98 13.07
CA PHE A 58 -3.53 -7.43 14.39
C PHE A 58 -2.82 -6.31 15.14
N PRO A 59 -2.77 -6.39 16.48
CA PRO A 59 -1.76 -5.65 17.23
C PRO A 59 -0.38 -6.05 16.73
N ARG A 60 0.56 -5.10 16.67
CA ARG A 60 1.97 -5.38 16.38
C ARG A 60 2.50 -6.32 17.48
N GLY A 61 2.48 -7.62 17.21
CA GLY A 61 2.57 -8.68 18.22
C GLY A 61 3.43 -9.86 17.75
N PRO A 62 3.15 -11.11 18.14
CA PRO A 62 4.01 -12.27 17.87
C PRO A 62 4.35 -12.49 16.39
N VAL A 63 3.49 -12.03 15.47
CA VAL A 63 3.73 -12.04 14.02
C VAL A 63 4.90 -11.12 13.62
N LEU A 64 4.98 -9.94 14.24
CA LEU A 64 6.00 -8.91 14.00
C LEU A 64 7.28 -9.11 14.82
N PHE A 65 7.25 -9.93 15.87
CA PHE A 65 8.40 -10.26 16.71
C PHE A 65 8.88 -11.72 16.54
N GLY A 66 8.17 -12.51 15.73
CA GLY A 66 8.48 -13.91 15.43
C GLY A 66 9.22 -14.08 14.10
N VAL A 67 9.05 -15.25 13.48
CA VAL A 67 9.81 -15.63 12.27
C VAL A 67 9.48 -14.73 11.07
N LEU A 68 8.24 -14.25 10.96
CA LEU A 68 7.79 -13.35 9.89
C LEU A 68 8.36 -11.92 9.98
N ALA A 69 8.87 -11.52 11.15
CA ALA A 69 9.63 -10.28 11.31
C ALA A 69 10.87 -10.28 10.41
N ARG A 70 11.59 -11.40 10.39
CA ARG A 70 12.79 -11.61 9.58
C ARG A 70 12.48 -11.45 8.11
N LEU A 71 11.38 -12.05 7.63
CA LEU A 71 10.94 -11.90 6.24
C LEU A 71 10.69 -10.43 5.89
N LYS A 72 9.99 -9.67 6.76
CA LYS A 72 9.75 -8.24 6.54
C LYS A 72 11.05 -7.45 6.48
N HIS A 73 11.98 -7.69 7.39
CA HIS A 73 13.29 -7.03 7.41
C HIS A 73 14.13 -7.37 6.18
N LEU A 74 14.14 -8.64 5.79
CA LEU A 74 14.84 -9.14 4.61
C LEU A 74 14.30 -8.47 3.33
N ALA A 75 12.98 -8.49 3.14
CA ALA A 75 12.33 -7.87 1.99
C ALA A 75 12.60 -6.35 1.96
N LYS A 76 12.49 -5.66 3.11
CA LYS A 76 12.81 -4.24 3.19
C LYS A 76 14.25 -3.95 2.79
N ASN A 77 15.21 -4.70 3.33
CA ASN A 77 16.62 -4.44 3.05
C ASN A 77 16.96 -4.75 1.60
N LEU A 78 16.59 -5.92 1.10
CA LEU A 78 16.94 -6.35 -0.26
C LEU A 78 16.20 -5.58 -1.34
N VAL A 79 14.90 -5.30 -1.17
CA VAL A 79 14.07 -4.67 -2.22
C VAL A 79 14.09 -3.15 -2.15
N LEU A 80 14.15 -2.57 -0.95
CA LEU A 80 14.10 -1.11 -0.80
C LEU A 80 15.50 -0.52 -0.60
N ASN A 81 16.22 -0.94 0.44
CA ASN A 81 17.48 -0.29 0.81
C ASN A 81 18.59 -0.55 -0.21
N GLU A 82 18.78 -1.79 -0.66
CA GLU A 82 19.80 -2.11 -1.67
C GLU A 82 19.45 -1.50 -3.03
N SER A 83 18.18 -1.52 -3.44
CA SER A 83 17.76 -0.81 -4.66
C SER A 83 17.98 0.70 -4.56
N TRP A 84 17.80 1.30 -3.39
CA TRP A 84 18.13 2.71 -3.16
C TRP A 84 19.63 2.96 -3.31
N LYS A 85 20.45 2.13 -2.66
CA LYS A 85 21.91 2.21 -2.72
C LYS A 85 22.41 2.14 -4.16
N LEU A 86 21.91 1.19 -4.96
CA LEU A 86 22.24 1.10 -6.38
C LEU A 86 21.90 2.39 -7.14
N LEU A 87 20.75 3.00 -6.84
CA LEU A 87 20.36 4.27 -7.46
C LEU A 87 21.25 5.44 -7.02
N GLU A 88 21.74 5.45 -5.78
CA GLU A 88 22.71 6.44 -5.28
C GLU A 88 24.09 6.27 -5.93
N GLU A 89 24.48 5.03 -6.22
CA GLU A 89 25.70 4.69 -6.97
C GLU A 89 25.60 5.00 -8.48
N GLY A 90 24.48 5.58 -8.93
CA GLY A 90 24.28 5.96 -10.33
C GLY A 90 23.96 4.80 -11.27
N LYS A 91 23.57 3.64 -10.73
CA LYS A 91 23.17 2.47 -11.52
C LYS A 91 21.91 2.74 -12.33
N THR A 92 21.82 2.12 -13.51
CA THR A 92 20.65 2.29 -14.38
C THR A 92 19.43 1.52 -13.85
N ASN A 93 18.25 1.84 -14.37
CA ASN A 93 17.03 1.09 -14.04
C ASN A 93 17.15 -0.38 -14.43
N GLU A 94 17.84 -0.68 -15.54
CA GLU A 94 18.08 -2.05 -16.01
C GLU A 94 18.98 -2.83 -15.06
N GLU A 95 20.06 -2.21 -14.56
CA GLU A 95 20.94 -2.84 -13.56
C GLU A 95 20.18 -3.11 -12.25
N MET A 96 19.38 -2.15 -11.78
CA MET A 96 18.57 -2.29 -10.58
C MET A 96 17.49 -3.37 -10.74
N MET A 97 16.82 -3.44 -11.90
CA MET A 97 15.89 -4.52 -12.23
C MET A 97 16.59 -5.88 -12.32
N GLY A 98 17.79 -5.94 -12.88
CA GLY A 98 18.62 -7.14 -12.89
C GLY A 98 18.93 -7.63 -11.48
N TYR A 99 19.30 -6.74 -10.56
CA TYR A 99 19.48 -7.08 -9.15
C TYR A 99 18.17 -7.56 -8.50
N LEU A 100 17.05 -6.87 -8.73
CA LEU A 100 15.76 -7.27 -8.16
C LEU A 100 15.35 -8.67 -8.63
N LYS A 101 15.49 -8.97 -9.93
CA LYS A 101 15.09 -10.26 -10.51
C LYS A 101 16.03 -11.40 -10.13
N ASN A 102 17.34 -11.16 -10.15
CA ASN A 102 18.34 -12.24 -10.05
C ASN A 102 18.88 -12.43 -8.62
N VAL A 103 18.73 -11.44 -7.74
CA VAL A 103 19.27 -11.49 -6.37
C VAL A 103 18.18 -11.33 -5.32
N ALA A 104 17.46 -10.20 -5.32
CA ALA A 104 16.51 -9.90 -4.25
C ALA A 104 15.31 -10.84 -4.26
N LEU A 105 14.66 -11.02 -5.42
CA LEU A 105 13.43 -11.80 -5.55
C LEU A 105 13.66 -13.29 -5.19
N PRO A 106 14.67 -14.00 -5.69
CA PRO A 106 14.89 -15.41 -5.33
C PRO A 106 15.08 -15.60 -3.82
N VAL A 107 15.83 -14.71 -3.17
CA VAL A 107 16.07 -14.77 -1.72
C VAL A 107 14.79 -14.51 -0.93
N VAL A 108 13.99 -13.52 -1.35
CA VAL A 108 12.69 -13.22 -0.72
C VAL A 108 11.71 -14.38 -0.90
N LEU A 109 11.62 -14.97 -2.10
CA LEU A 109 10.73 -16.10 -2.38
C LEU A 109 11.10 -17.33 -1.54
N ALA A 110 12.40 -17.63 -1.40
CA ALA A 110 12.86 -18.73 -0.56
C ALA A 110 12.47 -18.52 0.92
N GLU A 111 12.59 -17.30 1.43
CA GLU A 111 12.19 -16.99 2.81
C GLU A 111 10.66 -17.03 2.99
N ILE A 112 9.87 -16.63 1.98
CA ILE A 112 8.41 -16.80 2.00
C ILE A 112 8.04 -18.28 2.10
N GLU A 113 8.61 -19.11 1.24
CA GLU A 113 8.30 -20.55 1.19
C GLU A 113 8.66 -21.26 2.50
N LYS A 114 9.78 -20.88 3.11
CA LYS A 114 10.20 -21.38 4.43
C LYS A 114 9.18 -21.09 5.53
N ASN A 115 8.50 -19.95 5.45
CA ASN A 115 7.56 -19.47 6.46
C ASN A 115 6.09 -19.63 6.03
N LYS A 116 5.81 -20.47 5.03
CA LYS A 116 4.49 -20.53 4.39
C LYS A 116 3.33 -20.89 5.33
N TYR A 117 3.63 -21.64 6.39
CA TYR A 117 2.64 -22.08 7.38
C TYR A 117 2.35 -21.02 8.45
N ASP A 118 3.18 -19.98 8.54
CA ASP A 118 2.96 -18.86 9.45
C ASP A 118 2.06 -17.77 8.84
N PHE A 119 1.81 -17.82 7.52
CA PHE A 119 0.92 -16.87 6.86
C PHE A 119 -0.54 -17.09 7.22
N PHE A 120 -1.28 -15.98 7.25
CA PHE A 120 -2.73 -16.03 7.41
C PHE A 120 -3.41 -16.63 6.19
N PRO A 121 -4.45 -17.45 6.40
CA PRO A 121 -5.24 -17.91 5.29
C PRO A 121 -6.10 -16.74 4.75
N PRO A 122 -6.44 -16.72 3.46
CA PRO A 122 -7.06 -15.56 2.80
C PRO A 122 -8.39 -15.09 3.41
N GLU A 123 -9.17 -16.00 3.96
CA GLU A 123 -10.45 -15.73 4.62
C GLU A 123 -10.32 -14.95 5.94
N ARG A 124 -9.11 -14.88 6.51
CA ARG A 124 -8.81 -14.11 7.72
C ARG A 124 -8.21 -12.74 7.43
N MET A 125 -7.77 -12.51 6.19
CA MET A 125 -7.24 -11.22 5.73
C MET A 125 -8.34 -10.16 5.73
N CYS A 126 -7.94 -8.89 5.84
CA CYS A 126 -8.88 -7.79 5.73
C CYS A 126 -9.48 -7.71 4.31
N PRO A 127 -10.67 -7.10 4.14
CA PRO A 127 -11.39 -7.14 2.87
C PRO A 127 -10.60 -6.67 1.64
N ALA A 128 -9.79 -5.62 1.80
CA ALA A 128 -8.98 -5.09 0.71
C ALA A 128 -7.85 -6.05 0.30
N VAL A 129 -7.15 -6.65 1.28
CA VAL A 129 -6.07 -7.61 1.00
C VAL A 129 -6.65 -8.92 0.45
N ARG A 130 -7.82 -9.34 0.93
CA ARG A 130 -8.55 -10.51 0.38
C ARG A 130 -8.97 -10.30 -1.08
N GLU A 131 -9.43 -9.10 -1.43
CA GLU A 131 -9.72 -8.76 -2.83
C GLU A 131 -8.45 -8.77 -3.69
N LEU A 132 -7.33 -8.25 -3.17
CA LEU A 132 -6.05 -8.32 -3.85
C LEU A 132 -5.59 -9.76 -4.06
N TRP A 133 -5.71 -10.62 -3.04
CA TRP A 133 -5.43 -12.06 -3.14
C TRP A 133 -6.24 -12.72 -4.25
N ARG A 134 -7.55 -12.44 -4.29
CA ARG A 134 -8.46 -12.96 -5.32
C ARG A 134 -8.01 -12.52 -6.72
N ALA A 135 -7.75 -11.23 -6.92
CA ALA A 135 -7.32 -10.72 -8.21
C ALA A 135 -5.96 -11.30 -8.65
N LEU A 136 -4.99 -11.38 -7.74
CA LEU A 136 -3.70 -12.02 -8.00
C LEU A 136 -3.84 -13.52 -8.31
N THR A 137 -4.83 -14.21 -7.74
CA THR A 137 -5.08 -15.62 -8.05
C THR A 137 -5.59 -15.83 -9.48
N VAL A 138 -6.33 -14.87 -10.03
CA VAL A 138 -6.71 -14.89 -11.45
C VAL A 138 -5.47 -14.63 -12.32
N VAL A 139 -4.70 -13.59 -12.00
CA VAL A 139 -3.46 -13.26 -12.73
C VAL A 139 -2.44 -14.41 -12.69
N GLU A 140 -2.35 -15.14 -11.58
CA GLU A 140 -1.48 -16.32 -11.43
C GLU A 140 -1.74 -17.35 -12.54
N GLN A 141 -2.97 -17.50 -13.01
CA GLN A 141 -3.31 -18.46 -14.07
C GLN A 141 -2.73 -18.03 -15.44
N GLU A 142 -2.45 -16.75 -15.62
CA GLU A 142 -1.93 -16.15 -16.87
C GLU A 142 -0.40 -16.08 -16.90
N VAL A 143 0.27 -16.17 -15.75
CA VAL A 143 1.72 -15.94 -15.59
C VAL A 143 2.49 -17.25 -15.48
N LYS A 144 3.68 -17.32 -16.07
CA LYS A 144 4.63 -18.44 -15.92
C LYS A 144 6.00 -17.93 -15.43
N PRO A 145 6.67 -18.63 -14.50
CA PRO A 145 6.23 -19.84 -13.80
C PRO A 145 5.22 -19.54 -12.68
N GLN A 146 4.16 -20.36 -12.60
CA GLN A 146 3.04 -20.13 -11.67
C GLN A 146 3.45 -20.21 -10.20
N ASP A 147 4.34 -21.13 -9.84
CA ASP A 147 4.70 -21.36 -8.43
C ASP A 147 5.50 -20.19 -7.82
N GLN A 148 6.39 -19.57 -8.60
CA GLN A 148 7.08 -18.36 -8.16
C GLN A 148 6.09 -17.20 -7.95
N PHE A 149 5.13 -17.05 -8.86
CA PHE A 149 4.10 -16.02 -8.74
C PHE A 149 3.17 -16.27 -7.55
N ARG A 150 2.81 -17.54 -7.28
CA ARG A 150 2.04 -17.93 -6.09
C ARG A 150 2.75 -17.52 -4.79
N THR A 151 4.04 -17.78 -4.72
CA THR A 151 4.90 -17.42 -3.59
C THR A 151 4.99 -15.89 -3.45
N LEU A 152 5.18 -15.17 -4.55
CA LEU A 152 5.19 -13.70 -4.55
C LEU A 152 3.85 -13.12 -4.06
N LYS A 153 2.72 -13.68 -4.53
CA LYS A 153 1.36 -13.32 -4.09
C LYS A 153 1.22 -13.44 -2.58
N GLN A 154 1.71 -14.54 -1.99
CA GLN A 154 1.69 -14.73 -0.53
C GLN A 154 2.50 -13.64 0.17
N GLY A 155 3.70 -13.34 -0.29
CA GLY A 155 4.53 -12.27 0.26
C GLY A 155 3.89 -10.89 0.21
N ILE A 156 3.34 -10.50 -0.95
CA ILE A 156 2.67 -9.20 -1.14
C ILE A 156 1.47 -9.06 -0.19
N THR A 157 0.63 -10.09 -0.12
CA THR A 157 -0.58 -10.05 0.71
C THR A 157 -0.26 -10.10 2.19
N PHE A 158 0.78 -10.83 2.60
CA PHE A 158 1.33 -10.78 3.95
C PHE A 158 1.78 -9.36 4.33
N LEU A 159 2.63 -8.73 3.52
CA LEU A 159 3.17 -7.39 3.81
C LEU A 159 2.06 -6.35 3.96
N LEU A 160 1.01 -6.42 3.12
CA LEU A 160 -0.13 -5.51 3.18
C LEU A 160 -1.11 -5.86 4.31
N GLN A 161 -1.20 -7.12 4.70
CA GLN A 161 -2.01 -7.51 5.86
C GLN A 161 -1.38 -6.99 7.15
N GLU A 162 -0.05 -7.06 7.24
CA GLU A 162 0.69 -6.77 8.46
C GLU A 162 1.06 -5.30 8.63
N ASP A 163 1.36 -4.59 7.54
CA ASP A 163 1.74 -3.18 7.59
C ASP A 163 0.59 -2.28 7.13
N ASP A 164 -0.15 -1.77 8.12
CA ASP A 164 -1.28 -0.86 7.89
C ASP A 164 -0.88 0.40 7.10
N ALA A 165 0.37 0.84 7.23
CA ALA A 165 0.88 2.03 6.55
C ALA A 165 0.96 1.80 5.03
N TYR A 166 1.49 0.66 4.58
CA TYR A 166 1.52 0.31 3.16
C TYR A 166 0.12 0.00 2.63
N ARG A 167 -0.69 -0.71 3.41
CA ARG A 167 -2.07 -1.02 3.06
C ARG A 167 -2.89 0.24 2.80
N PHE A 168 -2.88 1.19 3.73
CA PHE A 168 -3.67 2.41 3.60
C PHE A 168 -3.24 3.25 2.40
N ARG A 169 -1.93 3.33 2.12
CA ARG A 169 -1.43 4.01 0.91
C ARG A 169 -1.91 3.31 -0.36
N LEU A 170 -1.88 1.99 -0.39
CA LEU A 170 -2.45 1.23 -1.52
C LEU A 170 -3.95 1.49 -1.66
N GLN A 171 -4.74 1.38 -0.59
CA GLN A 171 -6.18 1.63 -0.62
C GLN A 171 -6.55 3.07 -0.98
N LEU A 172 -5.67 4.03 -0.67
CA LEU A 172 -5.82 5.44 -1.03
C LEU A 172 -5.53 5.68 -2.52
N LEU A 173 -4.42 5.14 -3.03
CA LEU A 173 -3.93 5.47 -4.39
C LEU A 173 -4.55 4.57 -5.46
N LEU A 174 -4.74 3.29 -5.18
CA LEU A 174 -5.17 2.29 -6.17
C LEU A 174 -6.53 2.61 -6.83
N PRO A 175 -7.55 3.18 -6.14
CA PRO A 175 -8.79 3.60 -6.78
C PRO A 175 -8.62 4.60 -7.93
N TYR A 176 -7.55 5.41 -7.92
CA TYR A 176 -7.26 6.35 -9.00
C TYR A 176 -6.63 5.69 -10.23
N LEU A 177 -6.08 4.47 -10.08
CA LEU A 177 -5.62 3.63 -11.19
C LEU A 177 -6.74 2.80 -11.82
N ASN A 178 -8.00 3.01 -11.45
CA ASN A 178 -9.11 2.25 -11.99
C ASN A 178 -9.33 2.54 -13.49
N PRO A 179 -9.09 1.56 -14.40
CA PRO A 179 -9.26 1.76 -15.84
C PRO A 179 -10.72 2.00 -16.24
N LYS A 180 -11.67 1.64 -15.38
CA LYS A 180 -13.11 1.83 -15.60
C LYS A 180 -13.60 3.20 -15.14
N HIS A 181 -12.75 4.04 -14.53
CA HIS A 181 -13.17 5.33 -14.00
C HIS A 181 -13.59 6.30 -15.12
N PHE A 182 -14.83 6.78 -15.10
CA PHE A 182 -15.40 7.61 -16.17
C PHE A 182 -14.58 8.87 -16.47
N TRP A 183 -14.19 9.62 -15.44
CA TRP A 183 -13.38 10.83 -15.59
C TRP A 183 -12.01 10.58 -16.24
N ARG A 184 -11.47 9.37 -16.10
CA ARG A 184 -10.22 8.96 -16.71
C ARG A 184 -10.40 8.75 -18.21
N LYS A 185 -11.45 8.00 -18.61
CA LYS A 185 -11.82 7.84 -20.02
C LYS A 185 -12.04 9.21 -20.69
N LEU A 186 -12.76 10.10 -20.02
CA LEU A 186 -13.03 11.45 -20.51
C LEU A 186 -11.74 12.30 -20.64
N TYR A 187 -10.83 12.25 -19.65
CA TYR A 187 -9.56 12.99 -19.69
C TYR A 187 -8.70 12.59 -20.89
N TYR A 188 -8.47 11.28 -21.10
CA TYR A 188 -7.66 10.80 -22.21
C TYR A 188 -8.33 11.05 -23.57
N PHE A 189 -9.66 10.94 -23.64
CA PHE A 189 -10.44 11.30 -24.81
C PHE A 189 -10.23 12.79 -25.19
N ILE A 190 -10.41 13.71 -24.23
CA ILE A 190 -10.23 15.15 -24.47
C ILE A 190 -8.78 15.50 -24.84
N LYS A 191 -7.79 14.85 -24.20
CA LYS A 191 -6.38 15.15 -24.44
C LYS A 191 -5.82 14.49 -25.70
N ARG A 192 -6.57 13.60 -26.37
CA ARG A 192 -6.09 12.76 -27.49
C ARG A 192 -4.77 12.06 -27.19
N LYS A 193 -4.52 11.75 -25.92
CA LYS A 193 -3.29 11.09 -25.47
C LYS A 193 -3.53 9.59 -25.35
N LYS A 194 -2.52 8.80 -25.70
CA LYS A 194 -2.53 7.37 -25.40
C LYS A 194 -2.44 7.19 -23.88
N TYR A 195 -3.27 6.29 -23.35
CA TYR A 195 -3.19 5.91 -21.95
C TYR A 195 -1.80 5.34 -21.63
N SER A 196 -1.21 5.80 -20.53
CA SER A 196 0.07 5.34 -20.02
C SER A 196 -0.02 5.15 -18.52
N LEU A 197 0.03 3.88 -18.08
CA LEU A 197 0.01 3.52 -16.66
C LEU A 197 1.16 4.21 -15.89
N ARG A 198 2.31 4.37 -16.55
CA ARG A 198 3.48 5.09 -16.02
C ARG A 198 3.17 6.55 -15.69
N GLU A 199 2.52 7.28 -16.60
CA GLU A 199 2.17 8.69 -16.36
C GLU A 199 1.19 8.84 -15.20
N GLU A 200 0.20 7.93 -15.11
CA GLU A 200 -0.73 7.93 -13.98
C GLU A 200 -0.05 7.61 -12.67
N ALA A 201 0.82 6.59 -12.65
CA ALA A 201 1.55 6.22 -11.45
C ALA A 201 2.42 7.39 -10.97
N LYS A 202 3.14 8.11 -11.85
CA LYS A 202 3.88 9.34 -11.51
C LYS A 202 2.98 10.41 -10.89
N PHE A 203 1.80 10.66 -11.47
CA PHE A 203 0.85 11.61 -10.92
C PHE A 203 0.39 11.21 -9.51
N LEU A 204 0.14 9.91 -9.28
CA LEU A 204 -0.27 9.41 -7.97
C LEU A 204 0.83 9.46 -6.92
N PHE A 205 2.08 9.19 -7.29
CA PHE A 205 3.21 9.36 -6.38
C PHE A 205 3.43 10.82 -6.00
N ALA A 206 3.33 11.74 -6.96
CA ALA A 206 3.37 13.18 -6.67
C ALA A 206 2.21 13.62 -5.75
N PHE A 207 1.02 13.04 -5.94
CA PHE A 207 -0.12 13.27 -5.06
C PHE A 207 0.13 12.71 -3.64
N ALA A 208 0.65 11.49 -3.53
CA ALA A 208 0.99 10.83 -2.27
C ALA A 208 2.06 11.59 -1.48
N ASP A 209 3.15 12.02 -2.13
CA ASP A 209 4.22 12.82 -1.53
C ASP A 209 3.70 14.15 -0.96
N GLY A 210 2.70 14.75 -1.63
CA GLY A 210 2.01 15.94 -1.14
C GLY A 210 1.15 15.72 0.10
N MET A 211 0.69 14.49 0.35
CA MET A 211 -0.15 14.12 1.50
C MET A 211 0.66 13.66 2.71
N GLU A 212 1.89 13.17 2.48
CA GLU A 212 2.78 12.65 3.50
C GLU A 212 3.35 13.77 4.39
N ILE A 213 3.39 13.53 5.70
CA ILE A 213 3.82 14.54 6.69
C ILE A 213 5.29 14.37 7.04
N THR A 214 5.75 13.12 7.19
CA THR A 214 7.06 12.84 7.77
C THR A 214 8.16 12.86 6.69
N PRO A 215 9.29 13.57 6.90
CA PRO A 215 10.38 13.63 5.93
C PRO A 215 10.92 12.24 5.54
N ASP A 216 11.05 11.33 6.51
CA ASP A 216 11.45 9.93 6.29
C ASP A 216 10.49 9.21 5.33
N MET A 217 9.17 9.29 5.54
CA MET A 217 8.22 8.65 4.64
C MET A 217 8.21 9.27 3.25
N LYS A 218 8.46 10.59 3.11
CA LYS A 218 8.62 11.20 1.78
C LYS A 218 9.81 10.63 1.01
N GLY A 219 10.95 10.45 1.70
CA GLY A 219 12.11 9.76 1.13
C GLY A 219 11.73 8.34 0.66
N ARG A 220 11.06 7.57 1.52
CA ARG A 220 10.59 6.21 1.17
C ARG A 220 9.58 6.20 0.03
N MET A 221 8.68 7.17 -0.06
CA MET A 221 7.72 7.27 -1.17
C MET A 221 8.42 7.53 -2.51
N LYS A 222 9.46 8.37 -2.54
CA LYS A 222 10.26 8.60 -3.76
C LYS A 222 11.05 7.37 -4.18
N LEU A 223 11.58 6.62 -3.22
CA LEU A 223 12.24 5.33 -3.47
C LEU A 223 11.24 4.33 -4.08
N ILE A 224 10.08 4.17 -3.46
CA ILE A 224 9.01 3.29 -3.94
C ILE A 224 8.53 3.72 -5.32
N GLU A 225 8.38 5.03 -5.57
CA GLU A 225 8.06 5.57 -6.89
C GLU A 225 9.08 5.11 -7.93
N ARG A 226 10.38 5.30 -7.67
CA ARG A 226 11.44 4.93 -8.62
C ARG A 226 11.45 3.44 -8.93
N ILE A 227 11.40 2.59 -7.90
CA ILE A 227 11.34 1.13 -8.07
C ILE A 227 10.11 0.76 -8.90
N LEU A 228 8.94 1.29 -8.55
CA LEU A 228 7.71 0.97 -9.27
C LEU A 228 7.71 1.50 -10.70
N MET A 229 8.33 2.64 -10.99
CA MET A 229 8.49 3.10 -12.37
C MET A 229 9.33 2.12 -13.18
N ALA A 230 10.44 1.63 -12.63
CA ALA A 230 11.27 0.64 -13.31
C ALA A 230 10.50 -0.67 -13.54
N VAL A 231 9.75 -1.15 -12.54
CA VAL A 231 8.89 -2.34 -12.68
C VAL A 231 7.79 -2.14 -13.73
N LEU A 232 7.21 -0.94 -13.82
CA LEU A 232 6.20 -0.59 -14.83
C LEU A 232 6.78 -0.43 -16.25
N GLU A 233 8.08 -0.18 -16.38
CA GLU A 233 8.79 -0.12 -17.65
C GLU A 233 9.28 -1.49 -18.11
N ASP A 234 9.38 -2.44 -17.19
CA ASP A 234 9.79 -3.81 -17.45
C ASP A 234 8.74 -4.58 -18.26
N LYS A 235 9.17 -5.20 -19.36
CA LYS A 235 8.29 -5.90 -20.31
C LYS A 235 7.64 -7.15 -19.72
N GLU A 236 8.24 -7.74 -18.69
CA GLU A 236 7.72 -8.93 -18.02
C GLU A 236 6.65 -8.56 -16.99
N PHE A 237 6.91 -7.52 -16.18
CA PHE A 237 5.98 -7.13 -15.10
C PHE A 237 4.86 -6.20 -15.54
N SER A 238 5.06 -5.34 -16.55
CA SER A 238 4.03 -4.39 -16.98
C SER A 238 2.71 -5.07 -17.39
N PRO A 239 2.70 -6.18 -18.17
CA PRO A 239 1.45 -6.88 -18.52
C PRO A 239 0.73 -7.47 -17.31
N ILE A 240 1.51 -7.99 -16.35
CA ILE A 240 1.00 -8.58 -15.09
C ILE A 240 0.26 -7.51 -14.28
N ILE A 241 0.87 -6.33 -14.15
CA ILE A 241 0.25 -5.21 -13.42
C ILE A 241 -1.01 -4.72 -14.14
N ASP A 242 -0.99 -4.63 -15.48
CA ASP A 242 -2.20 -4.23 -16.23
C ASP A 242 -3.34 -5.24 -16.05
N SER A 243 -3.04 -6.55 -16.10
CA SER A 243 -4.03 -7.61 -15.83
C SER A 243 -4.61 -7.48 -14.42
N LEU A 244 -3.74 -7.31 -13.41
CA LEU A 244 -4.15 -7.10 -12.02
C LEU A 244 -5.09 -5.90 -11.87
N LEU A 245 -4.76 -4.75 -12.46
CA LEU A 245 -5.59 -3.55 -12.37
C LEU A 245 -6.97 -3.73 -13.03
N ARG A 246 -7.07 -4.50 -14.12
CA ARG A 246 -8.37 -4.79 -14.76
C ARG A 246 -9.24 -5.70 -13.91
N GLU A 247 -8.61 -6.63 -13.20
CA GLU A 247 -9.27 -7.67 -12.42
C GLU A 247 -9.78 -7.16 -11.06
N LEU A 248 -9.12 -6.17 -10.46
CA LEU A 248 -9.47 -5.66 -9.14
C LEU A 248 -10.92 -5.14 -9.03
N ASN A 249 -11.62 -5.57 -7.97
CA ASN A 249 -12.84 -4.91 -7.53
C ASN A 249 -12.53 -3.69 -6.65
N TYR A 250 -12.42 -2.53 -7.29
CA TYR A 250 -12.09 -1.27 -6.62
C TYR A 250 -13.05 -0.85 -5.50
N LYS A 251 -14.30 -1.34 -5.47
CA LYS A 251 -15.21 -1.06 -4.35
C LYS A 251 -14.76 -1.73 -3.06
N LYS A 252 -14.13 -2.90 -3.15
CA LYS A 252 -13.62 -3.68 -2.00
C LYS A 252 -12.22 -3.23 -1.56
N ILE A 253 -11.43 -2.66 -2.46
CA ILE A 253 -10.10 -2.09 -2.16
C ILE A 253 -10.21 -0.76 -1.42
N LYS A 254 -11.22 0.05 -1.72
CA LYS A 254 -11.39 1.39 -1.13
C LYS A 254 -11.33 1.33 0.40
N MET A 255 -10.66 2.32 1.01
CA MET A 255 -10.62 2.46 2.47
C MET A 255 -12.04 2.42 3.06
N SER A 256 -12.23 1.57 4.07
CA SER A 256 -13.44 1.57 4.87
C SER A 256 -13.53 2.85 5.73
N LYS A 257 -14.68 3.07 6.39
CA LYS A 257 -14.79 4.15 7.38
C LYS A 257 -13.75 4.01 8.50
N SER A 258 -13.49 2.77 8.93
CA SER A 258 -12.46 2.49 9.93
C SER A 258 -11.06 2.75 9.40
N ASP A 259 -10.70 2.22 8.22
CA ASP A 259 -9.38 2.45 7.63
C ASP A 259 -9.11 3.93 7.41
N THR A 260 -10.12 4.68 6.96
CA THR A 260 -10.03 6.14 6.80
C THR A 260 -9.77 6.82 8.13
N TYR A 261 -10.43 6.39 9.21
CA TYR A 261 -10.25 6.93 10.56
C TYR A 261 -8.81 6.73 11.07
N TYR A 262 -8.27 5.52 10.93
CA TYR A 262 -6.90 5.20 11.34
C TYR A 262 -5.83 5.82 10.42
N ALA A 263 -6.02 5.78 9.10
CA ALA A 263 -5.08 6.33 8.13
C ALA A 263 -4.90 7.84 8.30
N ARG A 264 -5.99 8.57 8.59
CA ARG A 264 -5.95 10.01 8.81
C ARG A 264 -5.14 10.39 10.04
N GLY A 265 -5.40 9.74 11.16
CA GLY A 265 -4.71 10.09 12.40
C GLY A 265 -3.23 9.69 12.43
N LYS A 266 -2.84 8.64 11.69
CA LYS A 266 -1.45 8.15 11.68
C LYS A 266 -0.58 8.69 10.53
N TYR A 267 -1.15 8.91 9.35
CA TYR A 267 -0.34 9.03 8.11
C TYR A 267 -0.70 10.21 7.20
N LEU A 268 -1.84 10.90 7.37
CA LEU A 268 -2.27 11.93 6.42
C LEU A 268 -2.36 13.34 7.04
N LYS A 269 -1.78 14.32 6.33
CA LYS A 269 -1.70 15.74 6.75
C LYS A 269 -3.03 16.46 6.93
N VAL A 270 -4.11 15.93 6.36
CA VAL A 270 -5.28 16.73 5.96
C VAL A 270 -6.03 17.35 7.16
N ASP A 271 -5.78 16.87 8.38
CA ASP A 271 -6.59 17.23 9.56
C ASP A 271 -5.82 17.79 10.76
N TYR A 272 -4.49 17.87 10.72
CA TYR A 272 -3.69 18.41 11.82
C TYR A 272 -3.15 19.79 11.49
N ALA A 273 -3.64 20.81 12.21
CA ALA A 273 -3.22 22.19 12.05
C ALA A 273 -1.83 22.48 12.66
N ASN A 274 -1.50 21.83 13.77
CA ASN A 274 -0.28 22.05 14.55
C ASN A 274 0.31 20.68 14.89
N TYR A 275 1.51 20.38 14.43
CA TYR A 275 2.33 19.30 14.98
C TYR A 275 3.35 19.99 15.89
N ASP A 276 3.11 19.96 17.20
CA ASP A 276 4.20 19.92 18.19
C ASP A 276 4.34 18.43 18.54
N TYR A 277 5.44 17.83 18.11
CA TYR A 277 5.98 16.58 18.62
C TYR A 277 7.34 16.93 19.21
#